data_AF-A0A1G6WIF4-F1
#
_entry.id   AF-A0A1G6WIF4-F1
#
_cell.length_a   1.000
_cell.length_b   1.000
_cell.length_c   1.000
_cell.angle_alpha   90.00
_cell.angle_beta   90.00
_cell.angle_gamma   90.00
#
_symmetry.space_group_name_H-M   'P 1'
#
loop_
_entity.id
_entity.type
_entity.pdbx_description
1 polymer ?
#
loop_
_entity_poly.entity_id
_entity_poly.type
_entity_poly.pdbx_seq_one_letter_code
_entity_poly.pdbx_strand_id
1 'polypeptide(L)' 'MAALRAGDSGRRGNTTGTYMCTDLACSLYARNKKRPALGNRYREHLSIEEKVERVRENMSAFVARLYA' A
#
# COMPACT_ATOMS: atom_id res chain seq x y z
N MET A 1 -4.05 0.02 6.84
CA MET A 1 -4.45 1.44 6.97
C MET A 1 -5.77 1.65 6.26
N ALA A 2 -6.52 2.68 6.66
CA ALA A 2 -7.81 3.03 6.08
C ALA A 2 -7.87 4.51 5.72
N ALA A 3 -8.70 4.85 4.73
CA ALA A 3 -8.99 6.23 4.34
C ALA A 3 -10.50 6.40 4.10
N LEU A 4 -10.98 7.63 4.28
CA LEU A 4 -12.37 8.00 3.95
C LEU A 4 -12.60 7.89 2.44
N ARG A 5 -13.77 7.41 2.03
CA ARG A 5 -14.19 7.47 0.62
C ARG A 5 -14.35 8.93 0.19
N ALA A 6 -14.32 9.18 -1.11
CA ALA A 6 -14.57 10.51 -1.66
C ALA A 6 -16.06 10.90 -1.53
N GLY A 7 -16.32 12.20 -1.51
CA GLY A 7 -17.69 12.76 -1.57
C GLY A 7 -18.55 12.51 -0.34
N ASP A 8 -19.87 12.43 -0.56
CA ASP A 8 -20.87 12.26 0.50
C ASP A 8 -20.68 10.99 1.31
N SER A 9 -20.22 9.92 0.65
CA SER A 9 -19.95 8.64 1.31
C SER A 9 -18.92 8.80 2.42
N GLY A 10 -17.81 9.50 2.14
CA GLY A 10 -16.79 9.84 3.14
C GLY A 10 -17.28 10.78 4.22
N ARG A 11 -18.09 11.80 3.87
CA ARG A 11 -18.70 12.72 4.85
C ARG A 11 -19.60 12.01 5.86
N ARG A 12 -20.19 10.88 5.47
CA ARG A 12 -20.97 9.98 6.34
C ARG A 12 -20.12 8.96 7.11
N GLY A 13 -18.80 9.02 6.99
CA GLY A 13 -17.86 8.18 7.72
C GLY A 13 -17.49 6.86 7.03
N ASN A 14 -17.90 6.64 5.77
CA ASN A 14 -17.53 5.41 5.08
C ASN A 14 -16.03 5.41 4.74
N THR A 15 -15.36 4.32 5.10
CA THR A 15 -13.92 4.13 4.87
C THR A 15 -13.66 2.90 4.01
N THR A 16 -12.49 2.86 3.37
CA THR A 16 -11.94 1.64 2.78
C THR A 16 -10.51 1.45 3.24
N GLY A 17 -10.10 0.19 3.39
CA GLY A 17 -8.82 -0.19 3.94
C GLY A 17 -8.00 -1.07 3.00
N THR A 18 -6.67 -1.01 3.20
CA THR A 18 -5.73 -1.97 2.65
C THR A 18 -4.56 -2.18 3.61
N TYR A 19 -3.90 -3.33 3.51
CA TYR A 19 -2.62 -3.55 4.18
C TYR A 19 -1.53 -2.77 3.45
N MET A 20 -0.75 -2.01 4.20
CA MET A 20 0.35 -1.21 3.67
C MET A 20 1.40 -1.00 4.77
N CYS A 21 2.55 -0.48 4.37
CA CYS A 21 3.66 -0.16 5.26
C CYS A 21 3.22 0.90 6.27
N THR A 22 3.53 0.67 7.54
CA THR A 22 3.12 1.53 8.66
C THR A 22 3.67 2.95 8.55
N ASP A 23 4.82 3.13 7.90
CA ASP A 23 5.51 4.40 7.69
C ASP A 23 5.35 4.95 6.25
N LEU A 24 4.45 4.36 5.45
CA LEU A 24 4.22 4.70 4.05
C LEU A 24 5.45 4.61 3.12
N ALA A 25 6.55 3.98 3.58
CA ALA A 25 7.78 3.86 2.81
C ALA A 25 7.79 2.63 1.88
N CYS A 26 6.63 2.17 1.39
CA CYS A 26 6.51 0.92 0.60
C CYS A 26 7.41 0.88 -0.63
N SER A 27 7.61 2.00 -1.30
CA SER A 27 8.56 2.12 -2.42
C SER A 27 10.01 1.81 -2.00
N LEU A 28 10.44 2.22 -0.81
CA LEU A 28 11.79 1.96 -0.32
C LEU A 28 11.96 0.48 0.03
N TYR A 29 10.94 -0.13 0.62
CA TYR A 29 10.98 -1.57 0.92
C TYR A 29 10.96 -2.42 -0.35
N ALA A 30 10.09 -2.13 -1.33
CA ALA A 30 10.04 -2.87 -2.59
C ALA A 30 11.38 -2.85 -3.35
N ARG A 31 12.09 -1.71 -3.30
CA ARG A 31 13.39 -1.51 -3.93
C ARG A 31 14.59 -1.96 -3.08
N ASN A 32 14.35 -2.62 -1.94
CA ASN A 32 15.40 -3.01 -0.98
C ASN A 32 16.29 -1.86 -0.49
N LYS A 33 15.79 -0.62 -0.52
CA LYS A 33 16.50 0.57 -0.01
C LYS A 33 16.27 0.82 1.48
N LYS A 34 15.28 0.16 2.07
CA LYS A 34 14.97 0.20 3.51
C LYS A 34 14.65 -1.21 3.99
N ARG A 35 15.05 -1.55 5.21
CA ARG A 35 14.70 -2.81 5.88
C ARG A 35 13.71 -2.52 7.02
N PRO A 36 12.70 -3.37 7.24
CA PRO A 36 11.81 -3.23 8.40
C PRO A 36 12.62 -3.29 9.70
N ALA A 37 12.22 -2.51 10.71
CA ALA A 37 12.87 -2.53 12.01
C ALA A 37 12.65 -3.86 12.76
N LEU A 38 11.50 -4.48 12.55
CA LEU A 38 11.12 -5.76 13.14
C LEU A 38 11.33 -6.89 12.13
N GLY A 39 12.48 -7.55 12.22
CA GLY A 39 12.77 -8.80 11.53
C GLY A 39 13.14 -8.69 10.05
N ASN A 40 13.50 -9.84 9.48
CA ASN A 40 13.76 -9.96 8.05
C ASN A 40 12.45 -10.14 7.30
N ARG A 41 12.33 -9.47 6.16
CA ARG A 41 11.21 -9.67 5.23
C ARG A 41 11.17 -11.13 4.77
N TYR A 42 9.98 -11.68 4.61
CA TYR A 42 9.80 -12.99 3.99
C TYR A 42 10.56 -13.04 2.65
N ARG A 43 11.33 -14.11 2.44
CA ARG A 43 12.13 -14.28 1.24
C ARG A 43 11.19 -14.66 0.10
N GLU A 44 10.84 -13.68 -0.72
CA GLU A 44 10.04 -13.87 -1.92
C GLU A 44 10.93 -14.10 -3.15
N HIS A 45 10.38 -14.80 -4.15
CA HIS A 45 11.07 -15.09 -5.42
C HIS A 45 10.92 -13.98 -6.47
N LEU A 46 10.14 -12.94 -6.19
CA LEU A 46 9.96 -11.82 -7.11
C LEU A 46 11.26 -11.01 -7.27
N SER A 47 11.52 -10.57 -8.49
CA SER A 47 12.49 -9.52 -8.82
C SER A 47 12.10 -8.18 -8.17
N ILE A 48 13.01 -7.21 -8.18
CA ILE A 48 12.73 -5.88 -7.61
C ILE A 48 11.63 -5.19 -8.43
N GLU A 49 11.67 -5.36 -9.75
CA GLU A 49 10.74 -4.78 -10.72
C GLU A 49 9.33 -5.30 -10.48
N GLU A 50 9.15 -6.61 -10.32
CA GLU A 50 7.86 -7.23 -9.99
C GLU A 50 7.31 -6.74 -8.64
N LYS A 51 8.18 -6.57 -7.63
CA LYS A 51 7.76 -6.00 -6.34
C LYS A 51 7.30 -4.55 -6.48
N VAL A 52 8.00 -3.77 -7.29
CA VAL A 52 7.67 -2.37 -7.54
C VAL A 52 6.32 -2.26 -8.24
N GLU A 53 6.10 -3.04 -9.30
CA GLU A 53 4.83 -3.04 -10.03
C GLU A 53 3.68 -3.52 -9.13
N ARG A 54 3.87 -4.58 -8.35
CA ARG A 54 2.86 -5.01 -7.36
C ARG A 54 2.50 -3.90 -6.36
N VAL A 55 3.48 -3.12 -5.89
CA VAL A 55 3.19 -1.98 -5.01
C VAL A 55 2.39 -0.91 -5.75
N ARG A 56 2.74 -0.59 -7.00
CA ARG A 56 2.02 0.39 -7.82
C ARG A 56 0.58 -0.04 -8.07
N GLU A 57 0.36 -1.28 -8.47
CA GLU A 57 -0.97 -1.84 -8.70
C GLU A 57 -1.86 -1.76 -7.45
N ASN A 58 -1.33 -2.22 -6.30
CA ASN A 58 -2.08 -2.18 -5.05
C ASN A 58 -2.39 -0.76 -4.58
N MET A 59 -1.46 0.18 -4.76
CA MET A 59 -1.67 1.59 -4.44
C MET A 59 -2.71 2.22 -5.36
N SER A 60 -2.62 1.99 -6.67
CA SER A 60 -3.59 2.49 -7.66
C SER A 60 -4.98 1.92 -7.40
N ALA A 61 -5.10 0.62 -7.12
CA ALA A 61 -6.36 -0.02 -6.80
C ALA A 61 -6.96 0.51 -5.48
N PHE A 62 -6.13 0.79 -4.47
CA PHE A 62 -6.60 1.43 -3.24
C PHE A 62 -7.15 2.84 -3.52
N VAL A 63 -6.43 3.66 -4.28
CA VAL A 63 -6.87 5.01 -4.66
C VAL A 63 -8.18 4.94 -5.46
N ALA A 64 -8.27 4.05 -6.44
CA ALA A 64 -9.49 3.86 -7.22
C ALA A 64 -10.70 3.52 -6.33
N ARG A 65 -10.53 2.66 -5.32
CA ARG A 65 -11.59 2.31 -4.36
C ARG A 65 -12.07 3.48 -3.49
N LEU A 66 -11.29 4.55 -3.37
CA LEU A 66 -11.74 5.77 -2.66
C LEU A 66 -12.79 6.53 -3.47
N TYR A 67 -12.72 6.47 -4.80
CA TYR A 67 -13.61 7.20 -5.71
C TYR A 67 -14.77 6.36 -6.23
N ALA A 68 -14.70 5.04 -6.04
CA ALA A 68 -15.82 4.14 -6.28
C ALA A 68 -16.96 4.38 -5.29
#